data_AF-A0A7S4IHS3-F1
#
_entry.id   AF-A0A7S4IHS3-F1
#
_cell.length_a   1.000
_cell.length_b   1.000
_cell.length_c   1.000
_cell.angle_alpha   90.00
_cell.angle_beta   90.00
_cell.angle_gamma   90.00
#
_symmetry.space_group_name_H-M   'P 1'
#
loop_
_entity.id
_entity.type
_entity.pdbx_description
1 polymer ?
#
loop_
_entity_poly.entity_id
_entity_poly.type
_entity_poly.pdbx_seq_one_letter_code
_entity_poly.pdbx_strand_id
1 'polypeptide(L)'
;WSSVTLSQRCSSSSVFLIVYRRFRRYLLNLVGVIGYRLFGFRYDISLERILKDVGQEEENLPPATLELLRSISSCWNNDTKLTLSGRILLREYYCDILRMRARIEKLAREVPEVLDVPITRPLFIVGWPRVGSTFMHKLLACDPSAKGPPLWQLVNPVPENWEEGVAPAESQIRDTQLAMDYYFDLEPQLYMLHEMNATNADEC
;
A
#
# COMPACT_ATOMS: atom_id res chain seq x y z
N TRP A 1 -14.03 -27.57 -14.52
CA TRP A 1 -15.24 -27.14 -13.80
C TRP A 1 -15.42 -27.92 -12.51
N SER A 2 -14.32 -28.09 -11.80
CA SER A 2 -14.23 -28.63 -10.45
C SER A 2 -14.48 -27.46 -9.50
N SER A 3 -15.50 -27.63 -8.67
CA SER A 3 -15.80 -26.89 -7.44
C SER A 3 -14.71 -25.90 -7.02
N VAL A 4 -15.03 -24.61 -7.14
CA VAL A 4 -14.39 -23.53 -6.38
C VAL A 4 -14.59 -23.85 -4.91
N THR A 5 -13.72 -24.69 -4.36
CA THR A 5 -13.46 -24.70 -2.93
C THR A 5 -12.91 -23.32 -2.63
N LEU A 6 -13.80 -22.43 -2.19
CA LEU A 6 -13.49 -21.19 -1.47
C LEU A 6 -12.36 -21.54 -0.52
N SER A 7 -11.13 -21.20 -0.91
CA SER A 7 -9.97 -21.61 -0.15
C SER A 7 -10.07 -20.87 1.18
N GLN A 8 -10.12 -21.65 2.24
CA GLN A 8 -10.21 -21.24 3.64
C GLN A 8 -8.90 -20.60 4.11
N ARG A 9 -8.42 -19.61 3.35
CA ARG A 9 -7.28 -18.75 3.72
C ARG A 9 -7.71 -17.29 3.78
N CYS A 10 -8.95 -17.03 4.20
CA CYS A 10 -9.10 -15.94 5.16
C CYS A 10 -8.15 -16.31 6.30
N SER A 11 -7.07 -15.55 6.42
CA SER A 11 -6.33 -15.40 7.66
C SER A 11 -7.27 -15.58 8.84
N SER A 12 -6.84 -16.33 9.85
CA SER A 12 -7.65 -16.82 10.97
C SER A 12 -8.17 -15.71 11.90
N SER A 13 -8.52 -14.54 11.36
CA SER A 13 -9.28 -13.49 11.99
C SER A 13 -10.64 -14.05 12.40
N SER A 14 -10.77 -14.38 13.69
CA SER A 14 -12.06 -14.75 14.27
C SER A 14 -13.10 -13.69 13.92
N VAL A 15 -14.36 -14.09 13.69
CA VAL A 15 -15.48 -13.15 13.43
C VAL A 15 -15.51 -12.03 14.49
N PHE A 16 -15.14 -12.37 15.72
CA PHE A 16 -14.95 -11.42 16.81
C PHE A 16 -13.93 -10.30 16.49
N LEU A 17 -12.75 -10.62 15.95
CA LEU A 17 -11.76 -9.62 15.54
C LEU A 17 -12.27 -8.70 14.44
N ILE A 18 -12.97 -9.24 13.43
CA ILE A 18 -13.56 -8.45 12.35
C ILE A 18 -14.60 -7.48 12.91
N VAL A 19 -15.51 -7.98 13.75
CA VAL A 19 -16.53 -7.15 14.42
C VAL A 19 -15.88 -6.08 15.29
N TYR A 20 -14.85 -6.44 16.07
CA TYR A 20 -14.11 -5.51 16.90
C TYR A 20 -13.42 -4.39 16.08
N ARG A 21 -12.73 -4.75 15.00
CA ARG A 21 -12.10 -3.79 14.06
C ARG A 21 -13.13 -2.85 13.45
N ARG A 22 -14.31 -3.37 13.05
CA ARG A 22 -15.42 -2.57 12.52
C ARG A 22 -16.01 -1.63 13.57
N PHE A 23 -16.26 -2.12 14.79
CA PHE A 23 -16.77 -1.32 15.90
C PHE A 23 -15.81 -0.20 16.27
N ARG A 24 -14.50 -0.49 16.40
CA ARG A 24 -13.46 0.51 16.69
C ARG A 24 -13.44 1.61 15.62
N ARG A 25 -13.59 1.26 14.35
CA ARG A 25 -13.67 2.24 13.25
C ARG A 25 -14.94 3.08 13.31
N TYR A 26 -16.10 2.47 13.61
CA TYR A 26 -17.35 3.21 13.80
C TYR A 26 -17.21 4.23 14.93
N LEU A 27 -16.65 3.81 16.07
CA LEU A 27 -16.40 4.69 17.20
C LEU A 27 -15.43 5.84 16.83
N LEU A 28 -14.33 5.53 16.15
CA LEU A 28 -13.39 6.54 15.66
C LEU A 28 -14.09 7.55 14.75
N ASN A 29 -14.92 7.08 13.81
CA ASN A 29 -15.66 7.97 12.91
C ASN A 29 -16.73 8.78 13.63
N LEU A 30 -17.40 8.21 14.65
CA LEU A 30 -18.34 8.93 15.51
C LEU A 30 -17.63 10.07 16.26
N VAL A 31 -16.47 9.80 16.85
CA VAL A 31 -15.62 10.83 17.49
C VAL A 31 -15.25 11.92 16.48
N GLY A 32 -14.88 11.55 15.25
CA GLY A 32 -14.61 12.50 14.18
C GLY A 32 -15.80 13.40 13.85
N VAL A 33 -17.00 12.83 13.71
CA VAL A 33 -18.23 13.60 13.44
C VAL A 33 -18.58 14.52 14.59
N ILE A 34 -18.50 14.04 15.84
CA ILE A 34 -18.78 14.84 17.03
C ILE A 34 -17.77 15.97 17.16
N GLY A 35 -16.48 15.68 17.04
CA GLY A 35 -15.41 16.67 17.09
C GLY A 35 -15.55 17.76 16.03
N TYR A 36 -15.92 17.37 14.80
CA TYR A 36 -16.21 18.33 13.74
C TYR A 36 -17.43 19.20 14.05
N ARG A 37 -18.54 18.62 14.52
CA ARG A 37 -19.77 19.37 14.81
C ARG A 37 -19.65 20.31 16.00
N LEU A 38 -18.94 19.90 17.04
CA LEU A 38 -18.81 20.69 18.28
C LEU A 38 -17.68 21.72 18.19
N PHE A 39 -16.58 21.40 17.53
CA PHE A 39 -15.35 22.20 17.57
C PHE A 39 -14.78 22.56 16.19
N GLY A 40 -15.44 22.16 15.10
CA GLY A 40 -14.91 22.35 13.74
C GLY A 40 -13.66 21.52 13.45
N PHE A 41 -13.29 20.58 14.33
CA PHE A 41 -12.06 19.82 14.20
C PHE A 41 -12.07 18.94 12.96
N ARG A 42 -11.03 19.06 12.13
CA ARG A 42 -10.74 18.14 11.03
C ARG A 42 -9.34 17.60 11.19
N TYR A 43 -9.19 16.29 11.00
CA TYR A 43 -7.87 15.69 10.98
C TYR A 43 -7.11 16.19 9.75
N ASP A 44 -6.01 16.87 10.02
CA ASP A 44 -5.22 17.54 9.00
C ASP A 44 -4.37 16.54 8.21
N ILE A 45 -4.49 16.64 6.90
CA ILE A 45 -3.81 15.84 5.88
C ILE A 45 -3.11 16.74 4.86
N SER A 46 -2.81 17.98 5.25
CA SER A 46 -1.99 18.92 4.49
C SER A 46 -0.60 18.37 4.20
N LEU A 47 0.01 18.85 3.10
CA LEU A 47 1.36 18.49 2.74
C LEU A 47 2.35 18.81 3.86
N GLU A 48 2.23 19.99 4.45
CA GLU A 48 3.10 20.46 5.53
C GLU A 48 3.08 19.48 6.71
N ARG A 49 1.90 18.93 7.00
CA ARG A 49 1.73 17.97 8.09
C ARG A 49 2.29 16.59 7.74
N ILE A 50 2.11 16.12 6.50
CA ILE A 50 2.69 14.86 6.01
C ILE A 50 4.22 14.93 6.05
N LEU A 51 4.81 16.00 5.50
CA LEU A 51 6.26 16.19 5.48
C LEU A 51 6.86 16.28 6.89
N LYS A 52 6.19 17.00 7.79
CA LYS A 52 6.58 17.08 9.20
C LYS A 52 6.58 15.71 9.90
N ASP A 53 5.61 14.85 9.61
CA ASP A 53 5.55 13.50 10.22
C ASP A 53 6.65 12.56 9.71
N VAL A 54 7.09 12.74 8.47
CA VAL A 54 8.18 11.97 7.88
C VAL A 54 9.56 12.58 8.18
N GLY A 55 9.60 13.83 8.65
CA GLY A 55 10.85 14.57 8.86
C GLY A 55 11.53 14.96 7.56
N GLN A 56 10.75 15.22 6.51
CA GLN A 56 11.23 15.64 5.20
C GLN A 56 10.96 17.13 4.99
N GLU A 57 11.87 17.78 4.27
CA GLU A 57 11.73 19.16 3.83
C GLU A 57 11.30 19.17 2.36
N GLU A 58 10.59 20.21 1.94
CA GLU A 58 10.09 20.28 0.56
C GLU A 58 11.23 20.31 -0.45
N GLU A 59 12.32 21.01 -0.13
CA GLU A 59 13.51 21.20 -0.95
C GLU A 59 14.19 19.89 -1.32
N ASN A 60 13.99 18.83 -0.53
CA ASN A 60 14.55 17.50 -0.76
C ASN A 60 13.71 16.64 -1.71
N LEU A 61 12.55 17.12 -2.17
CA LEU A 61 11.66 16.41 -3.06
C LEU A 61 11.71 16.97 -4.49
N PRO A 62 11.59 16.12 -5.53
CA PRO A 62 11.49 16.60 -6.90
C PRO A 62 10.29 17.55 -7.09
N PRO A 63 10.40 18.61 -7.91
CA PRO A 63 9.32 19.57 -8.12
C PRO A 63 7.99 18.94 -8.55
N ALA A 64 8.03 17.96 -9.44
CA ALA A 64 6.84 17.23 -9.90
C ALA A 64 6.17 16.43 -8.77
N THR A 65 6.97 15.86 -7.86
CA THR A 65 6.45 15.14 -6.68
C THR A 65 5.75 16.10 -5.73
N LEU A 66 6.34 17.27 -5.47
CA LEU A 66 5.72 18.30 -4.65
C LEU A 66 4.40 18.79 -5.24
N GLU A 67 4.38 19.09 -6.54
CA GLU A 67 3.17 19.54 -7.23
C GLU A 67 2.04 18.51 -7.11
N LEU A 68 2.35 17.24 -7.33
CA LEU A 68 1.40 16.15 -7.18
C LEU A 68 0.90 16.04 -5.72
N LEU A 69 1.79 15.99 -4.73
CA LEU A 69 1.39 15.87 -3.32
C LEU A 69 0.59 17.10 -2.84
N ARG A 70 0.93 18.31 -3.28
CA ARG A 70 0.14 19.53 -3.02
C ARG A 70 -1.27 19.41 -3.61
N SER A 71 -1.36 19.00 -4.87
CA SER A 71 -2.64 18.82 -5.57
C SER A 71 -3.52 17.82 -4.83
N ILE A 72 -3.01 16.62 -4.56
CA ILE A 72 -3.87 15.58 -3.99
C ILE A 72 -4.16 15.81 -2.49
N SER A 73 -3.21 16.33 -1.71
CA SER A 73 -3.48 16.73 -0.32
C SER A 73 -4.55 17.83 -0.24
N SER A 74 -4.52 18.81 -1.15
CA SER A 74 -5.56 19.83 -1.26
C SER A 74 -6.92 19.20 -1.58
N CYS A 75 -6.98 18.27 -2.55
CA CYS A 75 -8.22 17.57 -2.88
C CYS A 75 -8.82 16.83 -1.66
N TRP A 76 -8.03 16.02 -0.96
CA TRP A 76 -8.55 15.27 0.19
C TRP A 76 -8.85 16.16 1.38
N ASN A 77 -8.03 17.20 1.65
CA ASN A 77 -8.27 18.03 2.83
C ASN A 77 -9.59 18.80 2.71
N ASN A 78 -9.96 19.15 1.47
CA ASN A 78 -11.23 19.78 1.15
C ASN A 78 -12.41 18.79 1.00
N ASP A 79 -12.15 17.48 0.89
CA ASP A 79 -13.22 16.47 0.79
C ASP A 79 -14.02 16.37 2.10
N THR A 80 -15.33 16.60 1.98
CA THR A 80 -16.32 16.56 3.05
C THR A 80 -16.87 15.16 3.33
N LYS A 81 -16.69 14.22 2.41
CA LYS A 81 -17.13 12.83 2.52
C LYS A 81 -16.08 11.94 3.20
N LEU A 82 -14.84 12.40 3.32
CA LEU A 82 -13.80 11.66 4.03
C LEU A 82 -14.07 11.58 5.53
N THR A 83 -14.23 10.35 6.01
CA THR A 83 -14.36 10.02 7.43
C THR A 83 -13.04 10.24 8.17
N LEU A 84 -13.08 10.35 9.51
CA LEU A 84 -11.86 10.49 10.32
C LEU A 84 -10.89 9.31 10.09
N SER A 85 -11.40 8.07 10.09
CA SER A 85 -10.57 6.89 9.80
C SER A 85 -9.95 6.95 8.41
N GLY A 86 -10.69 7.45 7.41
CA GLY A 86 -10.17 7.62 6.05
C GLY A 86 -9.06 8.67 5.97
N ARG A 87 -9.22 9.80 6.67
CA ARG A 87 -8.18 10.84 6.77
C ARG A 87 -6.90 10.31 7.43
N ILE A 88 -7.03 9.56 8.52
CA ILE A 88 -5.88 8.93 9.19
C ILE A 88 -5.18 7.94 8.26
N LEU A 89 -5.94 7.06 7.61
CA LEU A 89 -5.39 6.05 6.69
C LEU A 89 -4.66 6.70 5.50
N LEU A 90 -5.26 7.73 4.88
CA LEU A 90 -4.64 8.44 3.77
C LEU A 90 -3.34 9.12 4.18
N ARG A 91 -3.31 9.82 5.33
CA ARG A 91 -2.08 10.46 5.80
C ARG A 91 -0.96 9.45 6.03
N GLU A 92 -1.27 8.33 6.69
CA GLU A 92 -0.27 7.28 6.92
C GLU A 92 0.21 6.69 5.60
N TYR A 93 -0.70 6.43 4.65
CA TYR A 93 -0.36 5.93 3.32
C TYR A 93 0.65 6.84 2.59
N TYR A 94 0.45 8.16 2.59
CA TYR A 94 1.41 9.09 1.99
C TYR A 94 2.71 9.20 2.79
N CYS A 95 2.65 9.11 4.13
CA CYS A 95 3.85 9.04 4.93
C CYS A 95 4.68 7.81 4.58
N ASP A 96 4.05 6.65 4.42
CA ASP A 96 4.71 5.39 4.08
C ASP A 96 5.32 5.42 2.68
N ILE A 97 4.63 6.00 1.69
CA ILE A 97 5.20 6.21 0.35
C ILE A 97 6.47 7.07 0.42
N LEU A 98 6.44 8.18 1.17
CA LEU A 98 7.59 9.07 1.30
C LEU A 98 8.76 8.41 2.04
N ARG A 99 8.46 7.66 3.12
CA ARG A 99 9.47 6.86 3.84
C ARG A 99 10.07 5.80 2.94
N MET A 100 9.26 5.14 2.11
CA MET A 100 9.73 4.14 1.14
C MET A 100 10.65 4.78 0.11
N ARG A 101 10.23 5.91 -0.46
CA ARG A 101 11.05 6.67 -1.40
C ARG A 101 12.41 7.01 -0.81
N ALA A 102 12.45 7.57 0.39
CA ALA A 102 13.70 7.92 1.06
C ALA A 102 14.60 6.69 1.28
N ARG A 103 14.02 5.52 1.61
CA ARG A 103 14.77 4.25 1.70
C ARG A 103 15.35 3.81 0.37
N ILE A 104 14.59 3.89 -0.72
CA ILE A 104 15.07 3.58 -2.07
C ILE A 104 16.22 4.51 -2.48
N GLU A 105 16.08 5.81 -2.22
CA GLU A 105 17.13 6.80 -2.52
C GLU A 105 18.38 6.61 -1.65
N LYS A 106 18.22 6.16 -0.40
CA LYS A 106 19.35 5.77 0.45
C LYS A 106 20.06 4.54 -0.11
N LEU A 107 19.31 3.47 -0.42
CA LEU A 107 19.85 2.24 -1.00
C LEU A 107 20.61 2.53 -2.30
N ALA A 108 20.05 3.31 -3.21
CA ALA A 108 20.69 3.63 -4.49
C ALA A 108 21.99 4.43 -4.33
N ARG A 109 22.13 5.22 -3.26
CA ARG A 109 23.38 5.95 -2.94
C ARG A 109 24.44 5.07 -2.30
N GLU A 110 24.02 4.16 -1.43
CA GLU A 110 24.93 3.33 -0.63
C GLU A 110 25.33 2.03 -1.35
N VAL A 111 24.50 1.54 -2.27
CA VAL A 111 24.75 0.36 -3.11
C VAL A 111 24.51 0.74 -4.58
N PRO A 112 25.38 1.55 -5.20
CA PRO A 112 25.18 2.03 -6.56
C PRO A 112 25.09 0.90 -7.61
N GLU A 113 25.65 -0.27 -7.32
CA GLU A 113 25.64 -1.44 -8.21
C GLU A 113 24.22 -1.93 -8.54
N VAL A 114 23.21 -1.62 -7.70
CA VAL A 114 21.80 -1.95 -7.99
C VAL A 114 21.29 -1.25 -9.26
N LEU A 115 21.88 -0.11 -9.61
CA LEU A 115 21.52 0.65 -10.81
C LEU A 115 22.12 0.05 -12.09
N ASP A 116 23.15 -0.79 -11.95
CA ASP A 116 23.85 -1.42 -13.08
C ASP A 116 23.24 -2.77 -13.49
N VAL A 117 22.21 -3.24 -12.77
CA VAL A 117 21.55 -4.53 -13.06
C VAL A 117 20.81 -4.46 -14.40
N PRO A 118 21.21 -5.24 -15.43
CA PRO A 118 20.58 -5.14 -16.74
C PRO A 118 19.21 -5.84 -16.75
N ILE A 119 18.16 -5.11 -17.11
CA ILE A 119 16.82 -5.67 -17.35
C ILE A 119 16.69 -5.99 -18.84
N THR A 120 16.89 -7.26 -19.20
CA THR A 120 16.87 -7.69 -20.60
C THR A 120 15.49 -8.19 -21.02
N ARG A 121 14.99 -7.69 -22.16
CA ARG A 121 13.72 -8.12 -22.78
C ARG A 121 12.51 -8.13 -21.83
N PRO A 122 12.20 -7.01 -21.13
CA PRO A 122 11.02 -6.95 -20.27
C PRO A 122 9.74 -7.11 -21.07
N LEU A 123 8.77 -7.83 -20.48
CA LEU A 123 7.42 -7.96 -21.01
C LEU A 123 6.48 -7.07 -20.20
N PHE A 124 5.75 -6.19 -20.89
CA PHE A 124 4.76 -5.31 -20.27
C PHE A 124 3.36 -5.71 -20.69
N ILE A 125 2.46 -5.74 -19.71
CA ILE A 125 1.03 -5.96 -19.93
C ILE A 125 0.35 -4.63 -19.66
N VAL A 126 -0.19 -4.02 -20.71
CA VAL A 126 -0.91 -2.75 -20.63
C VAL A 126 -2.31 -2.94 -21.16
N GLY A 127 -3.30 -2.33 -20.51
CA GLY A 127 -4.68 -2.45 -20.91
C GLY A 127 -5.64 -1.75 -19.95
N TRP A 128 -6.90 -1.70 -20.35
CA TRP A 128 -7.96 -1.18 -19.50
C TRP A 128 -8.24 -2.12 -18.33
N PRO A 129 -8.72 -1.60 -17.18
CA PRO A 129 -9.19 -2.47 -16.12
C PRO A 129 -10.31 -3.39 -16.64
N ARG A 130 -10.35 -4.63 -16.14
CA ARG A 130 -11.37 -5.65 -16.46
C ARG A 130 -11.31 -6.29 -17.86
N VAL A 131 -10.18 -6.19 -18.56
CA VAL A 131 -9.94 -6.91 -19.84
C VAL A 131 -9.16 -8.23 -19.69
N GLY A 132 -8.98 -8.70 -18.45
CA GLY A 132 -8.22 -9.93 -18.16
C GLY A 132 -6.71 -9.74 -18.07
N SER A 133 -6.21 -8.51 -17.97
CA SER A 133 -4.79 -8.19 -17.76
C SER A 133 -4.20 -8.91 -16.56
N THR A 134 -4.91 -8.92 -15.43
CA THR A 134 -4.51 -9.62 -14.20
C THR A 134 -4.36 -11.13 -14.40
N PHE A 135 -5.29 -11.75 -15.14
CA PHE A 135 -5.22 -13.18 -15.46
C PHE A 135 -4.00 -13.48 -16.33
N MET A 136 -3.79 -12.68 -17.37
CA MET A 136 -2.63 -12.83 -18.27
C MET A 136 -1.31 -12.61 -17.52
N HIS A 137 -1.26 -11.62 -16.63
CA HIS A 137 -0.09 -11.34 -15.80
C HIS A 137 0.25 -12.53 -14.90
N LYS A 138 -0.74 -13.06 -14.17
CA LYS A 138 -0.55 -14.23 -13.30
C LYS A 138 -0.18 -15.48 -14.08
N LEU A 139 -0.77 -15.71 -15.25
CA LEU A 139 -0.46 -16.84 -16.12
C LEU A 139 1.00 -16.80 -16.58
N LEU A 140 1.48 -15.64 -17.04
CA LEU A 140 2.87 -15.46 -17.46
C LEU A 140 3.84 -15.59 -16.29
N ALA A 141 3.47 -15.14 -15.10
CA ALA A 141 4.26 -15.28 -13.88
C ALA A 141 4.38 -16.74 -13.37
N CYS A 142 3.62 -17.70 -13.94
CA CYS A 142 3.80 -19.13 -13.64
C CYS A 142 5.03 -19.74 -14.31
N ASP A 143 5.59 -19.11 -15.35
CA ASP A 143 6.82 -19.57 -16.01
C ASP A 143 8.02 -19.30 -15.08
N PRO A 144 8.82 -20.32 -14.69
CA PRO A 144 10.01 -20.12 -13.85
C PRO A 144 11.07 -19.18 -14.44
N SER A 145 11.05 -18.99 -15.77
CA SER A 145 11.92 -18.05 -16.48
C SER A 145 11.39 -16.62 -16.51
N ALA A 146 10.10 -16.43 -16.20
CA ALA A 146 9.47 -15.12 -16.02
C ALA A 146 9.48 -14.73 -14.54
N LYS A 147 9.83 -13.48 -14.25
CA LYS A 147 9.78 -12.92 -12.89
C LYS A 147 8.76 -11.80 -12.84
N GLY A 148 7.53 -12.13 -12.43
CA GLY A 148 6.55 -11.14 -11.98
C GLY A 148 6.89 -10.72 -10.54
N PRO A 149 6.90 -9.42 -10.21
CA PRO A 149 7.24 -8.98 -8.86
C PRO A 149 6.14 -9.44 -7.89
N PRO A 150 6.47 -10.22 -6.84
CA PRO A 150 5.52 -10.55 -5.81
C PRO A 150 5.09 -9.27 -5.06
N LEU A 151 3.84 -9.23 -4.61
CA LEU A 151 3.27 -8.05 -3.96
C LEU A 151 4.13 -7.48 -2.83
N TRP A 152 4.76 -8.34 -2.01
CA TRP A 152 5.63 -7.88 -0.93
C TRP A 152 6.82 -7.05 -1.40
N GLN A 153 7.37 -7.33 -2.59
CA GLN A 153 8.44 -6.53 -3.20
C GLN A 153 7.92 -5.21 -3.74
N LEU A 154 6.65 -5.15 -4.16
CA LEU A 154 6.03 -3.90 -4.63
C LEU A 154 5.69 -2.97 -3.46
N VAL A 155 5.15 -3.55 -2.37
CA VAL A 155 4.74 -2.80 -1.17
C VAL A 155 5.95 -2.35 -0.36
N ASN A 156 6.96 -3.20 -0.20
CA ASN A 156 8.15 -2.91 0.59
C ASN A 156 9.41 -3.44 -0.10
N PRO A 157 9.89 -2.79 -1.18
CA PRO A 157 11.07 -3.24 -1.93
C PRO A 157 12.37 -3.17 -1.12
N VAL A 158 12.48 -2.20 -0.20
CA VAL A 158 13.70 -1.95 0.58
C VAL A 158 13.47 -2.31 2.04
N PRO A 159 14.06 -3.41 2.53
CA PRO A 159 13.89 -3.88 3.89
C PRO A 159 14.49 -2.91 4.89
N GLU A 160 13.97 -2.82 6.12
CA GLU A 160 14.45 -1.83 7.11
C GLU A 160 15.91 -2.06 7.52
N ASN A 161 16.33 -3.33 7.59
CA ASN A 161 17.67 -3.76 8.00
C ASN A 161 18.52 -4.23 6.81
N TRP A 162 18.30 -3.67 5.63
CA TRP A 162 19.04 -4.04 4.41
C TRP A 162 20.57 -3.90 4.57
N GLU A 163 21.02 -2.99 5.44
CA GLU A 163 22.42 -2.74 5.79
C GLU A 163 23.07 -3.90 6.57
N GLU A 164 22.29 -4.73 7.26
CA GLU A 164 22.79 -5.82 8.10
C GLU A 164 23.04 -7.12 7.32
N GLY A 165 22.85 -7.12 6.00
CA GLY A 165 23.10 -8.27 5.12
C GLY A 165 22.13 -9.46 5.31
N VAL A 166 21.07 -9.30 6.09
CA VAL A 166 20.07 -10.35 6.37
C VAL A 166 19.08 -10.46 5.22
N ALA A 167 18.70 -11.69 4.86
CA ALA A 167 17.62 -11.98 3.91
C ALA A 167 16.26 -11.58 4.53
N PRO A 168 15.66 -10.45 4.15
CA PRO A 168 14.60 -9.79 4.91
C PRO A 168 13.20 -10.09 4.37
N ALA A 169 13.10 -11.07 3.47
CA ALA A 169 11.86 -11.44 2.81
C ALA A 169 10.78 -11.90 3.80
N GLU A 170 11.13 -12.58 4.89
CA GLU A 170 10.13 -13.15 5.81
C GLU A 170 9.30 -12.09 6.54
N SER A 171 9.93 -11.02 7.05
CA SER A 171 9.20 -9.92 7.70
C SER A 171 8.38 -9.14 6.68
N GLN A 172 8.95 -8.84 5.52
CA GLN A 172 8.24 -8.13 4.44
C GLN A 172 7.01 -8.92 3.94
N ILE A 173 7.16 -10.23 3.74
CA ILE A 173 6.07 -11.13 3.35
C ILE A 173 4.99 -11.15 4.43
N ARG A 174 5.38 -11.35 5.70
CA ARG A 174 4.45 -11.39 6.83
C ARG A 174 3.67 -10.08 6.94
N ASP A 175 4.36 -8.94 6.92
CA ASP A 175 3.75 -7.64 7.13
C ASP A 175 2.84 -7.25 5.95
N THR A 176 3.25 -7.60 4.72
CA THR A 176 2.40 -7.46 3.53
C THR A 176 1.16 -8.33 3.63
N GLN A 177 1.29 -9.59 4.07
CA GLN A 177 0.15 -10.49 4.22
C GLN A 177 -0.82 -9.98 5.29
N LEU A 178 -0.31 -9.51 6.43
CA LEU A 178 -1.12 -8.90 7.49
C LEU A 178 -1.88 -7.65 6.99
N ALA A 179 -1.25 -6.84 6.15
CA ALA A 179 -1.91 -5.71 5.52
C ALA A 179 -3.04 -6.16 4.58
N MET A 180 -2.79 -7.16 3.71
CA MET A 180 -3.82 -7.70 2.82
C MET A 180 -4.99 -8.31 3.57
N ASP A 181 -4.72 -9.08 4.63
CA ASP A 181 -5.74 -9.66 5.50
C ASP A 181 -6.61 -8.56 6.11
N TYR A 182 -5.99 -7.47 6.58
CA TYR A 182 -6.72 -6.32 7.09
C TYR A 182 -7.56 -5.64 6.00
N TYR A 183 -7.03 -5.47 4.78
CA TYR A 183 -7.79 -4.91 3.66
C TYR A 183 -9.01 -5.78 3.29
N PHE A 184 -8.86 -7.10 3.25
CA PHE A 184 -9.97 -8.01 2.98
C PHE A 184 -10.99 -8.08 4.13
N ASP A 185 -10.56 -7.89 5.38
CA ASP A 185 -11.49 -7.73 6.52
C ASP A 185 -12.35 -6.45 6.38
N LEU A 186 -11.76 -5.39 5.84
CA LEU A 186 -12.44 -4.13 5.59
C LEU A 186 -13.43 -4.26 4.42
N GLU A 187 -12.97 -4.80 3.30
CA GLU A 187 -13.75 -4.95 2.07
C GLU A 187 -13.66 -6.39 1.53
N PRO A 188 -14.51 -7.30 2.03
CA PRO A 188 -14.49 -8.69 1.60
C PRO A 188 -14.77 -8.87 0.10
N GLN A 189 -15.50 -7.95 -0.53
CA GLN A 189 -15.81 -8.06 -1.96
C GLN A 189 -14.57 -7.84 -2.83
N LEU A 190 -13.51 -7.23 -2.29
CA LEU A 190 -12.25 -7.02 -3.01
C LEU A 190 -11.62 -8.34 -3.45
N TYR A 191 -11.82 -9.42 -2.68
CA TYR A 191 -11.32 -10.76 -3.04
C TYR A 191 -11.89 -11.25 -4.38
N MET A 192 -13.14 -10.88 -4.70
CA MET A 192 -13.77 -11.21 -5.99
C MET A 192 -13.28 -10.33 -7.14
N LEU A 193 -12.73 -9.16 -6.83
CA LEU A 193 -12.31 -8.17 -7.83
C LEU A 193 -10.83 -8.33 -8.18
N HIS A 194 -9.99 -8.51 -7.16
CA HIS A 194 -8.53 -8.65 -7.28
C HIS A 194 -7.99 -9.44 -6.09
N GLU A 195 -7.71 -10.73 -6.29
CA GLU A 195 -7.06 -11.55 -5.27
C GLU A 195 -5.58 -11.18 -5.18
N MET A 196 -5.23 -10.49 -4.10
CA MET A 196 -3.87 -10.10 -3.73
C MET A 196 -3.34 -11.02 -2.63
N ASN A 197 -2.11 -11.47 -2.77
CA ASN A 197 -1.40 -12.23 -1.76
C ASN A 197 0.04 -11.76 -1.74
N ALA A 198 0.66 -11.69 -0.56
CA ALA A 198 2.02 -11.20 -0.40
C ALA A 198 3.00 -11.83 -1.39
N THR A 199 2.92 -13.14 -1.64
CA THR A 199 3.87 -13.87 -2.49
C THR A 199 3.47 -13.98 -3.95
N ASN A 200 2.23 -13.61 -4.31
CA ASN A 200 1.78 -13.71 -5.69
C ASN A 200 2.26 -12.49 -6.50
N ALA A 201 2.52 -12.69 -7.78
CA ALA A 201 2.83 -11.60 -8.70
C ALA A 201 1.65 -10.61 -8.79
N ASP A 202 1.94 -9.31 -8.72
CA ASP A 202 0.94 -8.25 -8.71
C ASP A 202 1.29 -7.06 -9.62
N GLU A 203 0.31 -6.20 -9.86
CA GLU A 203 0.36 -5.08 -10.80
C GLU A 203 1.14 -3.88 -10.20
N CYS A 204 1.81 -3.11 -11.07
CA CYS A 204 2.64 -1.96 -10.71
C CYS A 204 1.87 -0.64 -10.59
#